data_AF-A0A7C5D4S7-F1
#
_entry.id   AF-A0A7C5D4S7-F1
#
_cell.length_a   1.000
_cell.length_b   1.000
_cell.length_c   1.000
_cell.angle_alpha   90.00
_cell.angle_beta   90.00
_cell.angle_gamma   90.00
#
_symmetry.space_group_name_H-M   'P 1'
#
loop_
_entity.id
_entity.type
_entity.pdbx_description
1 polymer ?
#
loop_
_entity_poly.entity_id
_entity_poly.type
_entity_poly.pdbx_seq_one_letter_code
_entity_poly.pdbx_strand_id
1 'polypeptide(L)'
;MLTFANGIAFDQKQGQLLFGKQKENVKNFIVTQSGQKGEINLQSQFYHADGEYVVLYLQSYGLFVIMDNKTFKSAYVQMFMLGKYDKNLFELVVSSPYSRIYKVKK
;
A
#
# COMPACT_ATOMS: atom_id res chain seq x y z
N MET A 1 3.90 -14.20 12.68
CA MET A 1 4.73 -13.02 12.96
C MET A 1 5.70 -12.87 11.80
N LEU A 2 5.74 -11.70 11.18
CA LEU A 2 6.69 -11.36 10.12
C LEU A 2 7.61 -10.26 10.63
N THR A 3 8.93 -10.49 10.65
CA THR A 3 9.90 -9.47 11.09
C THR A 3 10.60 -8.88 9.89
N PHE A 4 10.62 -7.56 9.79
CA PHE A 4 11.22 -6.83 8.69
C PHE A 4 12.68 -6.45 9.00
N ALA A 5 13.45 -6.10 7.96
CA ALA A 5 14.87 -5.77 8.08
C ALA A 5 15.14 -4.55 9.00
N ASN A 6 14.18 -3.65 9.16
CA ASN A 6 14.26 -2.51 10.06
C ASN A 6 13.84 -2.82 11.51
N GLY A 7 13.66 -4.09 11.86
CA GLY A 7 13.32 -4.54 13.21
C GLY A 7 11.86 -4.42 13.61
N ILE A 8 11.00 -3.85 12.74
CA ILE A 8 9.55 -3.84 12.95
C ILE A 8 9.03 -5.27 12.73
N ALA A 9 8.07 -5.71 13.56
CA ALA A 9 7.37 -6.96 13.32
C ALA A 9 5.88 -6.74 13.08
N PHE A 10 5.27 -7.54 12.20
CA PHE A 10 3.84 -7.54 11.92
C PHE A 10 3.20 -8.85 12.39
N ASP A 11 2.30 -8.74 13.36
CA ASP A 11 1.37 -9.80 13.72
C ASP A 11 0.15 -9.73 12.80
N GLN A 12 0.20 -10.48 11.70
CA GLN A 12 -0.90 -10.57 10.76
C GLN A 12 -2.16 -11.23 11.34
N LYS A 13 -2.07 -11.99 12.44
CA LYS A 13 -3.27 -12.57 13.06
C LYS A 13 -4.03 -11.51 13.85
N GLN A 14 -3.30 -10.69 14.60
CA GLN A 14 -3.88 -9.65 15.45
C GLN A 14 -4.02 -8.29 14.75
N GLY A 15 -3.41 -8.09 13.58
CA GLY A 15 -3.40 -6.80 12.91
C GLY A 15 -2.58 -5.76 13.68
N GLN A 16 -1.41 -6.15 14.20
CA GLN A 16 -0.59 -5.27 15.04
C GLN A 16 0.85 -5.18 14.55
N LEU A 17 1.42 -3.98 14.62
CA LEU A 17 2.84 -3.72 14.43
C LEU A 17 3.53 -3.65 15.78
N LEU A 18 4.74 -4.21 15.85
CA LEU A 18 5.61 -4.12 17.01
C LEU A 18 6.83 -3.28 16.65
N PHE A 19 6.97 -2.14 17.32
CA PHE A 19 8.12 -1.25 17.26
C PHE A 19 8.94 -1.43 18.54
N GLY A 20 9.78 -2.48 18.56
CA GLY A 20 10.45 -2.91 19.78
C GLY A 20 9.45 -3.34 20.85
N LYS A 21 9.22 -2.51 21.87
CA LYS A 21 8.25 -2.78 22.96
C LYS A 21 6.86 -2.19 22.71
N GLN A 22 6.74 -1.23 21.79
CA GLN A 22 5.49 -0.55 21.49
C GLN A 22 4.65 -1.38 20.50
N LYS A 23 3.34 -1.42 20.72
CA LYS A 23 2.39 -2.11 19.86
C LYS A 23 1.41 -1.12 19.27
N GLU A 24 1.23 -1.18 17.97
CA GLU A 24 0.36 -0.27 17.22
C GLU A 24 -0.65 -1.03 16.37
N ASN A 25 -1.89 -0.54 16.35
CA ASN A 25 -2.96 -1.15 15.57
C ASN A 25 -2.81 -0.82 14.08
N VAL A 26 -2.92 -1.85 13.25
CA VAL A 26 -3.00 -1.71 11.80
C VAL A 26 -4.46 -1.53 11.40
N LYS A 27 -4.74 -0.54 10.56
CA LYS A 27 -6.07 -0.31 10.00
C LYS A 27 -6.40 -1.31 8.91
N ASN A 28 -5.50 -1.40 7.92
CA ASN A 28 -5.62 -2.30 6.78
C ASN A 28 -4.29 -2.95 6.48
N PHE A 29 -4.34 -4.24 6.13
CA PHE A 29 -3.30 -4.89 5.36
C PHE A 29 -3.75 -5.00 3.91
N ILE A 30 -2.93 -4.49 3.01
CA ILE A 30 -3.24 -4.43 1.58
C ILE A 30 -2.16 -5.19 0.83
N VAL A 31 -2.56 -6.03 -0.11
CA VAL A 31 -1.67 -6.71 -1.04
C VAL A 31 -1.98 -6.21 -2.44
N THR A 32 -0.95 -5.79 -3.17
CA THR A 32 -1.08 -5.37 -4.57
C THR A 32 -0.19 -6.22 -5.48
N GLN A 33 -0.73 -6.62 -6.61
CA GLN A 33 -0.03 -7.36 -7.64
C GLN A 33 -0.27 -6.70 -9.01
N SER A 34 0.80 -6.49 -9.78
CA SER A 34 0.69 -6.03 -11.16
C SER A 34 0.07 -7.10 -12.04
N GLY A 35 -1.01 -6.76 -12.74
CA GLY A 35 -1.64 -7.58 -13.76
C GLY A 35 -0.96 -7.47 -15.13
N GLN A 36 -1.35 -8.33 -16.07
CA GLN A 36 -0.72 -8.45 -17.40
C GLN A 36 -0.86 -7.18 -18.27
N LYS A 37 -1.86 -6.33 -18.00
CA LYS A 37 -2.16 -5.11 -18.79
C LYS A 37 -1.93 -3.81 -18.01
N GLY A 38 -1.08 -3.83 -16.98
CA GLY A 38 -0.79 -2.65 -16.15
C GLY A 38 -1.85 -2.35 -15.07
N GLU A 39 -2.92 -3.13 -15.01
CA GLU A 39 -3.89 -3.10 -13.92
C GLU A 39 -3.25 -3.53 -12.59
N ILE A 40 -3.78 -3.05 -11.46
CA ILE A 40 -3.36 -3.51 -10.13
C ILE A 40 -4.49 -4.36 -9.56
N ASN A 41 -4.18 -5.62 -9.29
CA ASN A 41 -5.04 -6.46 -8.46
C ASN A 41 -4.77 -6.13 -7.00
N LEU A 42 -5.82 -5.75 -6.28
CA LEU A 42 -5.74 -5.35 -4.88
C LEU A 42 -6.58 -6.28 -4.01
N GLN A 43 -5.98 -6.79 -2.95
CA GLN A 43 -6.67 -7.46 -1.85
C GLN A 43 -6.47 -6.65 -0.58
N SER A 44 -7.52 -6.47 0.21
CA SER A 44 -7.46 -5.70 1.44
C SER A 44 -8.11 -6.48 2.56
N GLN A 45 -7.43 -6.56 3.70
CA GLN A 45 -7.95 -7.05 4.95
C GLN A 45 -8.03 -5.89 5.93
N PHE A 46 -9.24 -5.62 6.41
CA PHE A 46 -9.49 -4.67 7.47
C PHE A 46 -9.24 -5.33 8.83
N TYR A 47 -8.58 -4.60 9.74
CA TYR A 47 -8.33 -5.07 11.11
C TYR A 47 -9.00 -4.16 12.14
N HIS A 48 -8.49 -2.94 12.31
CA HIS A 48 -8.91 -2.03 13.37
C HIS A 48 -9.40 -0.69 12.82
N ALA A 49 -10.57 -0.22 13.23
CA ALA A 49 -11.14 1.04 12.73
C ALA A 49 -10.29 2.26 13.12
N ASP A 50 -9.72 2.21 14.31
CA ASP A 50 -8.85 3.20 14.95
C ASP A 50 -7.36 3.01 14.63
N GLY A 51 -7.00 2.01 13.82
CA GLY A 51 -5.61 1.76 13.45
C GLY A 51 -4.92 2.96 12.80
N GLU A 52 -3.72 3.29 13.27
CA GLU A 52 -2.95 4.45 12.81
C GLU A 52 -2.13 4.14 11.54
N TYR A 53 -1.81 2.86 11.33
CA TYR A 53 -0.93 2.39 10.28
C TYR A 53 -1.66 1.56 9.22
N VAL A 54 -1.14 1.60 8.00
CA VAL A 54 -1.47 0.68 6.90
C VAL A 54 -0.22 -0.11 6.56
N VAL A 55 -0.38 -1.42 6.42
CA VAL A 55 0.68 -2.31 5.91
C VAL A 55 0.34 -2.64 4.46
N LEU A 56 1.24 -2.31 3.54
CA LEU A 56 1.07 -2.56 2.10
C LEU A 56 2.15 -3.52 1.63
N TYR A 57 1.76 -4.66 1.08
CA TYR A 57 2.65 -5.60 0.41
C TYR A 57 2.55 -5.44 -1.11
N LEU A 58 3.61 -4.89 -1.70
CA LEU A 58 3.80 -4.78 -3.14
C LEU A 58 4.36 -6.11 -3.66
N GLN A 59 3.48 -7.10 -3.88
CA GLN A 59 3.85 -8.49 -4.16
C GLN A 59 4.77 -8.63 -5.38
N SER A 60 4.54 -7.87 -6.45
CA SER A 60 5.38 -7.89 -7.66
C SER A 60 6.83 -7.44 -7.42
N TYR A 61 7.12 -6.82 -6.27
CA TYR A 61 8.44 -6.32 -5.89
C TYR A 61 9.01 -7.03 -4.66
N GLY A 62 8.24 -7.90 -3.99
CA GLY A 62 8.62 -8.48 -2.72
C GLY A 62 8.82 -7.43 -1.61
N LEU A 63 8.14 -6.27 -1.69
CA LEU A 63 8.38 -5.14 -0.80
C LEU A 63 7.18 -4.88 0.12
N PHE A 64 7.44 -4.76 1.42
CA PHE A 64 6.49 -4.25 2.40
C PHE A 64 6.72 -2.75 2.63
N VAL A 65 5.64 -1.99 2.69
CA VAL A 65 5.64 -0.58 3.06
C VAL A 65 4.69 -0.39 4.23
N ILE A 66 5.20 0.19 5.31
CA ILE A 66 4.42 0.55 6.49
C ILE A 66 4.33 2.06 6.52
N MET A 67 3.11 2.58 6.62
CA MET A 67 2.88 4.03 6.56
C MET A 67 1.68 4.43 7.42
N ASP A 68 1.67 5.68 7.86
CA ASP A 68 0.51 6.26 8.52
C ASP A 68 -0.66 6.51 7.55
N ASN A 69 -1.84 6.75 8.10
CA ASN A 69 -3.06 7.03 7.34
C ASN A 69 -3.00 8.26 6.42
N LYS A 70 -2.20 9.29 6.76
CA LYS A 70 -2.04 10.51 5.94
C LYS A 70 -1.16 10.21 4.73
N THR A 71 -0.02 9.54 4.93
CA THR A 71 0.87 9.08 3.88
C THR A 71 0.16 8.13 2.93
N PHE A 72 -0.66 7.22 3.45
CA PHE A 72 -1.51 6.34 2.65
C PHE A 72 -2.44 7.09 1.69
N LYS A 73 -2.97 8.24 2.10
CA LYS A 73 -3.87 9.08 1.28
C LYS A 73 -3.15 9.96 0.25
N SER A 74 -1.82 9.97 0.24
CA SER A 74 -1.05 10.77 -0.72
C SER A 74 -1.32 10.36 -2.16
N ALA A 75 -1.20 11.31 -3.10
CA ALA A 75 -1.36 11.06 -4.53
C ALA A 75 -0.40 9.96 -5.01
N TYR A 76 0.84 9.94 -4.50
CA TYR A 76 1.80 8.90 -4.85
C TYR A 76 1.31 7.50 -4.47
N VAL A 77 0.87 7.28 -3.23
CA VAL A 77 0.37 5.96 -2.81
C VAL A 77 -0.88 5.58 -3.59
N GLN A 78 -1.86 6.48 -3.68
CA GLN A 78 -3.12 6.20 -4.37
C GLN A 78 -2.88 5.90 -5.85
N MET A 79 -2.16 6.75 -6.58
CA MET A 79 -2.01 6.63 -8.02
C MET A 79 -0.94 5.61 -8.42
N PHE A 80 0.21 5.59 -7.75
CA PHE A 80 1.30 4.69 -8.12
C PHE A 80 1.10 3.29 -7.54
N MET A 81 0.99 3.18 -6.22
CA MET A 81 0.97 1.89 -5.53
C MET A 81 -0.38 1.18 -5.63
N LEU A 82 -1.50 1.92 -5.58
CA LEU A 82 -2.84 1.34 -5.63
C LEU A 82 -3.51 1.47 -7.00
N GLY A 83 -2.94 2.25 -7.92
CA GLY A 83 -3.52 2.46 -9.25
C GLY A 83 -4.84 3.23 -9.24
N LYS A 84 -5.16 3.92 -8.13
CA LYS A 84 -6.37 4.72 -7.94
C LYS A 84 -6.12 6.16 -8.34
N TYR A 85 -6.81 6.60 -9.39
CA TYR A 85 -6.76 7.97 -9.88
C TYR A 85 -8.10 8.36 -10.51
N ASP A 86 -8.38 9.65 -10.54
CA ASP A 86 -9.55 10.19 -11.25
C ASP A 86 -9.27 10.22 -12.76
N LYS A 87 -10.02 9.42 -13.53
CA LYS A 87 -9.89 9.30 -14.98
C LYS A 87 -10.37 10.54 -15.74
N ASN A 88 -11.09 11.47 -15.09
CA ASN A 88 -11.45 12.76 -15.66
C ASN A 88 -10.29 13.75 -15.57
N LEU A 89 -9.43 13.61 -14.55
CA LEU A 89 -8.28 14.50 -14.34
C LEU A 89 -6.99 13.95 -14.97
N PHE A 90 -6.83 12.63 -15.04
CA PHE A 90 -5.60 11.97 -15.48
C PHE A 90 -5.83 10.86 -16.50
N GLU A 91 -4.85 10.68 -17.38
CA GLU A 91 -4.73 9.57 -18.32
C GLU A 91 -3.46 8.77 -18.00
N LEU A 92 -3.58 7.45 -17.83
CA LEU A 92 -2.42 6.57 -17.65
C LEU A 92 -1.76 6.31 -19.01
N VAL A 93 -0.55 6.81 -19.21
CA VAL A 93 0.20 6.71 -20.48
C VAL A 93 1.18 5.56 -20.45
N VAL A 94 1.87 5.36 -19.31
CA VAL A 94 2.80 4.26 -19.10
C VAL A 94 2.47 3.57 -17.80
N SER A 95 2.40 2.24 -17.85
CA SER A 95 2.21 1.40 -16.66
C SER A 95 3.20 0.26 -16.67
N SER A 96 4.19 0.34 -15.79
CA SER A 96 5.14 -0.73 -15.57
C SER A 96 5.19 -1.06 -14.07
N PRO A 97 5.83 -2.18 -13.66
CA PRO A 97 6.46 -2.22 -12.35
C PRO A 97 7.43 -1.02 -12.28
N TYR A 98 7.84 -0.44 -11.18
CA TYR A 98 8.80 0.69 -11.12
C TYR A 98 8.31 2.07 -11.62
N SER A 99 7.40 2.19 -12.59
CA SER A 99 6.96 3.50 -13.10
C SER A 99 5.49 3.53 -13.52
N ARG A 100 4.83 4.64 -13.23
CA ARG A 100 3.55 5.02 -13.83
C ARG A 100 3.59 6.47 -14.25
N ILE A 101 3.30 6.73 -15.51
CA ILE A 101 3.28 8.08 -16.07
C ILE A 101 1.84 8.46 -16.37
N TYR A 102 1.41 9.56 -15.74
CA TYR A 102 0.09 10.12 -15.89
C TYR A 102 0.15 11.45 -16.64
N LYS A 103 -0.69 11.60 -17.66
CA LYS A 103 -0.92 12.89 -18.34
C LYS A 103 -2.11 13.58 -17.67
N VAL A 104 -1.99 14.87 -17.38
CA VAL A 104 -3.09 15.71 -16.89
C VAL A 104 -4.00 16.08 -18.06
N LYS A 105 -5.32 15.90 -17.89
CA LYS A 105 -6.29 15.99 -18.99
C LYS A 105 -6.76 17.40 -19.37
N LYS A 106 -6.67 18.37 -18.46
CA LYS A 106 -7.12 19.78 -18.61
C LYS A 106 -8.35 19.99 -19.50
#